data_AF-A0A6V8NQI0-F1
#
_entry.id   AF-A0A6V8NQI0-F1
#
_cell.length_a   1.000
_cell.length_b   1.000
_cell.length_c   1.000
_cell.angle_alpha   90.00
_cell.angle_beta   90.00
_cell.angle_gamma   90.00
#
_symmetry.space_group_name_H-M   'P 1'
#
loop_
_entity.id
_entity.type
_entity.pdbx_description
1 polymer ?
#
loop_
_entity_poly.entity_id
_entity_poly.type
_entity_poly.pdbx_seq_one_letter_code
_entity_poly.pdbx_strand_id
1 'polypeptide(L)'
;MVQTFQKRRDVVVEGLNAIEGITCQKPKGAFYVFPNIEGVCENLGIMDAFNELPNDIKKRTTPSTLFQMFLLFQYDVATMDRKAFGRIGSENRHFLRLSFATDLASLELGIQRIALASKDRDGFWKFIREGKNLYY
;
A
#
# COMPACT_ATOMS: atom_id res chain seq x y z
N MET A 1 1.21 -13.37 24.17
CA MET A 1 0.78 -13.31 22.76
C MET A 1 -0.16 -12.14 22.49
N VAL A 2 -1.33 -12.04 23.12
CA VAL A 2 -2.32 -10.96 22.84
C VAL A 2 -1.75 -9.55 23.04
N GLN A 3 -1.10 -9.29 24.17
CA GLN A 3 -0.46 -7.99 24.45
C GLN A 3 0.64 -7.62 23.43
N THR A 4 1.40 -8.61 22.96
CA THR A 4 2.44 -8.42 21.94
C THR A 4 1.84 -8.02 20.60
N PHE A 5 0.76 -8.69 20.17
CA PHE A 5 0.03 -8.30 18.95
C PHE A 5 -0.63 -6.94 19.07
N GLN A 6 -1.13 -6.59 20.26
CA GLN A 6 -1.67 -5.26 20.52
C GLN A 6 -0.60 -4.17 20.34
N LYS A 7 0.59 -4.34 20.95
CA LYS A 7 1.70 -3.39 20.78
C LYS A 7 2.09 -3.24 19.30
N ARG A 8 2.22 -4.35 18.57
CA ARG A 8 2.56 -4.33 17.13
C ARG A 8 1.49 -3.63 16.30
N ARG A 9 0.21 -3.92 16.56
CA ARG A 9 -0.92 -3.24 15.92
C ARG A 9 -0.85 -1.74 16.16
N ASP A 10 -0.63 -1.33 17.40
CA ASP A 10 -0.64 0.08 17.78
C ASP A 10 0.50 0.83 17.08
N VAL A 11 1.72 0.27 17.08
CA VAL A 11 2.87 0.84 16.33
C VAL A 11 2.60 0.93 14.83
N VAL A 12 2.04 -0.12 14.22
CA VAL A 12 1.75 -0.12 12.78
C VAL A 12 0.68 0.91 12.43
N VAL A 13 -0.41 0.97 13.20
CA VAL A 13 -1.50 1.92 12.95
C VAL A 13 -1.03 3.36 13.15
N GLU A 14 -0.28 3.64 14.22
CA GLU A 14 0.25 4.98 14.49
C GLU A 14 1.27 5.40 13.44
N GLY A 15 2.22 4.52 13.10
CA GLY A 15 3.24 4.78 12.09
C GLY A 15 2.65 5.01 10.70
N LEU A 16 1.64 4.22 10.29
CA LEU A 16 0.95 4.43 9.02
C LEU A 16 0.15 5.75 9.00
N ASN A 17 -0.55 6.09 10.10
CA ASN A 17 -1.30 7.35 10.18
C ASN A 17 -0.41 8.60 10.25
N ALA A 18 0.87 8.45 10.57
CA ALA A 18 1.84 9.55 10.53
C ALA A 18 2.33 9.85 9.09
N ILE A 19 2.04 8.99 8.13
CA ILE A 19 2.42 9.19 6.72
C ILE A 19 1.32 10.00 6.04
N GLU A 20 1.70 11.14 5.47
CA GLU A 20 0.80 11.99 4.70
C GLU A 20 0.15 11.22 3.54
N GLY A 21 -1.18 11.34 3.41
CA GLY A 21 -1.96 10.63 2.40
C GLY A 21 -2.36 9.20 2.78
N ILE A 22 -1.97 8.71 3.98
CA ILE A 22 -2.40 7.41 4.50
C ILE A 22 -3.33 7.60 5.70
N THR A 23 -4.45 6.87 5.73
CA THR A 23 -5.29 6.72 6.92
C THR A 23 -5.52 5.25 7.23
N CYS A 24 -5.39 4.86 8.50
CA CYS A 24 -5.48 3.47 8.92
C CYS A 24 -6.36 3.35 10.18
N GLN A 25 -7.48 2.66 10.05
CA GLN A 25 -8.32 2.35 11.21
C GLN A 25 -7.67 1.29 12.10
N LYS A 26 -7.79 1.45 13.42
CA LYS A 26 -7.32 0.46 14.39
C LYS A 26 -8.23 -0.77 14.34
N PRO A 27 -7.73 -1.97 13.97
CA PRO A 27 -8.56 -3.16 13.89
C PRO A 27 -8.94 -3.67 15.28
N LYS A 28 -10.17 -4.20 15.40
CA LYS A 28 -10.71 -4.79 16.64
C LYS A 28 -10.18 -6.20 16.92
N GLY A 29 -9.57 -6.86 15.94
CA GLY A 29 -9.04 -8.22 16.04
C GLY A 29 -8.24 -8.62 14.80
N ALA A 30 -7.91 -9.90 14.67
CA ALA A 30 -7.00 -10.46 13.67
C ALA A 30 -5.59 -9.81 13.71
N PHE A 31 -4.77 -10.13 12.72
CA PHE A 31 -3.38 -9.67 12.61
C PHE A 31 -3.10 -8.89 11.31
N TYR A 32 -4.13 -8.23 10.77
CA TYR A 32 -4.05 -7.42 9.56
C TYR A 32 -4.58 -6.00 9.78
N VAL A 33 -3.98 -5.03 9.09
CA VAL A 33 -4.51 -3.68 8.92
C VAL A 33 -4.85 -3.41 7.46
N PHE A 34 -5.75 -2.44 7.23
CA PHE A 34 -6.19 -2.01 5.92
C PHE A 34 -6.06 -0.48 5.78
N PRO A 35 -4.84 0.07 5.63
CA PRO A 35 -4.67 1.49 5.35
C PRO A 35 -5.32 1.89 4.01
N ASN A 36 -6.06 3.00 4.03
CA ASN A 36 -6.41 3.75 2.83
C ASN A 36 -5.18 4.56 2.40
N ILE A 37 -4.78 4.42 1.14
CA ILE A 37 -3.62 5.07 0.51
C ILE A 37 -4.03 6.04 -0.60
N GLU A 38 -5.30 6.41 -0.68
CA GLU A 38 -5.84 7.31 -1.72
C GLU A 38 -5.06 8.62 -1.85
N GLY A 39 -4.71 9.26 -0.74
CA GLY A 39 -3.88 10.48 -0.79
C GLY A 39 -2.46 10.23 -1.31
N VAL A 40 -1.89 9.04 -1.06
CA VAL A 40 -0.60 8.66 -1.68
C VAL A 40 -0.76 8.46 -3.19
N CYS A 41 -1.85 7.83 -3.62
CA CYS A 41 -2.17 7.67 -5.04
C CYS A 41 -2.28 9.03 -5.76
N GLU A 42 -2.89 10.02 -5.11
CA GLU A 42 -2.98 11.39 -5.62
C GLU A 42 -1.59 12.05 -5.67
N ASN A 43 -0.85 12.04 -4.57
CA ASN A 43 0.44 12.73 -4.45
C ASN A 43 1.48 12.26 -5.46
N LEU A 44 1.53 10.95 -5.73
CA LEU A 44 2.47 10.36 -6.68
C LEU A 44 1.98 10.41 -8.14
N GLY A 45 0.71 10.75 -8.38
CA GLY A 45 0.12 10.72 -9.73
C GLY A 45 -0.22 9.30 -10.21
N ILE A 46 -0.50 8.38 -9.29
CA ILE A 46 -0.84 6.98 -9.63
C ILE A 46 -2.13 6.89 -10.42
N MET A 47 -3.10 7.77 -10.12
CA MET A 47 -4.37 7.83 -10.84
C MET A 47 -4.16 8.19 -12.31
N ASP A 48 -3.29 9.15 -12.60
CA ASP A 48 -2.92 9.55 -13.96
C ASP A 48 -2.22 8.41 -14.68
N ALA A 49 -1.21 7.81 -14.03
CA ALA A 49 -0.50 6.65 -14.58
C ALA A 49 -1.47 5.50 -14.92
N PHE A 50 -2.43 5.20 -14.04
CA PHE A 50 -3.45 4.19 -14.29
C PHE A 50 -4.36 4.57 -15.48
N ASN A 51 -4.76 5.84 -15.58
CA ASN A 51 -5.62 6.33 -16.66
C ASN A 51 -4.92 6.32 -18.03
N GLU A 52 -3.60 6.40 -18.08
CA GLU A 52 -2.82 6.30 -19.32
C GLU A 52 -2.57 4.86 -19.76
N LEU A 53 -2.82 3.86 -18.90
CA LEU A 53 -2.59 2.46 -19.26
C LEU A 53 -3.53 1.98 -20.39
N PRO A 54 -3.04 1.06 -21.25
CA PRO A 54 -3.87 0.31 -22.19
C PRO A 54 -5.05 -0.40 -21.51
N ASN A 55 -6.18 -0.49 -22.20
CA ASN A 55 -7.43 -1.03 -21.65
C ASN A 55 -7.33 -2.51 -21.21
N ASP A 56 -6.51 -3.30 -21.88
CA ASP A 56 -6.22 -4.69 -21.53
C ASP A 56 -5.43 -4.79 -20.20
N ILE A 57 -4.50 -3.86 -19.96
CA ILE A 57 -3.74 -3.78 -18.71
C ILE A 57 -4.62 -3.26 -17.57
N LYS A 58 -5.45 -2.23 -17.81
CA LYS A 58 -6.39 -1.69 -16.80
C LYS A 58 -7.32 -2.75 -16.20
N LYS A 59 -7.68 -3.78 -16.95
CA LYS A 59 -8.48 -4.92 -16.45
C LYS A 59 -7.71 -5.76 -15.41
N ARG A 60 -6.38 -5.79 -15.50
CA ARG A 60 -5.49 -6.63 -14.69
C ARG A 60 -4.88 -5.91 -13.51
N THR A 61 -4.83 -4.58 -13.51
CA THR A 61 -4.27 -3.78 -12.41
C THR A 61 -5.30 -2.84 -11.78
N THR A 62 -4.89 -2.11 -10.75
CA THR A 62 -5.61 -0.99 -10.12
C THR A 62 -4.57 0.04 -9.66
N PRO A 63 -4.96 1.28 -9.32
CA PRO A 63 -4.03 2.23 -8.70
C PRO A 63 -3.34 1.66 -7.44
N SER A 64 -4.07 0.95 -6.59
CA SER A 64 -3.49 0.30 -5.41
C SER A 64 -2.52 -0.84 -5.78
N THR A 65 -2.80 -1.58 -6.85
CA THR A 65 -1.88 -2.60 -7.38
C THR A 65 -0.58 -1.95 -7.87
N LEU A 66 -0.65 -0.79 -8.56
CA LEU A 66 0.54 -0.09 -9.02
C LEU A 66 1.43 0.33 -7.83
N PHE A 67 0.85 0.88 -6.77
CA PHE A 67 1.60 1.21 -5.55
C PHE A 67 2.14 -0.03 -4.84
N GLN A 68 1.37 -1.13 -4.76
CA GLN A 68 1.84 -2.41 -4.22
C GLN A 68 3.08 -2.91 -4.95
N MET A 69 3.08 -2.88 -6.29
CA MET A 69 4.21 -3.34 -7.09
C MET A 69 5.41 -2.41 -6.94
N PHE A 70 5.19 -1.10 -6.88
CA PHE A 70 6.25 -0.14 -6.60
C PHE A 70 6.92 -0.39 -5.23
N LEU A 71 6.12 -0.59 -4.18
CA LEU A 71 6.61 -0.97 -2.86
C LEU A 71 7.43 -2.26 -2.89
N LEU A 72 6.97 -3.27 -3.62
CA LEU A 72 7.63 -4.57 -3.71
C LEU A 72 8.99 -4.47 -4.42
N PHE A 73 9.03 -3.83 -5.60
CA PHE A 73 10.20 -3.88 -6.48
C PHE A 73 11.21 -2.76 -6.25
N GLN A 74 10.82 -1.64 -5.63
CA GLN A 74 11.72 -0.50 -5.38
C GLN A 74 12.06 -0.33 -3.90
N TYR A 75 11.23 -0.86 -3.00
CA TYR A 75 11.37 -0.65 -1.56
C TYR A 75 11.38 -1.94 -0.74
N ASP A 76 11.33 -3.12 -1.38
CA ASP A 76 11.31 -4.43 -0.72
C ASP A 76 10.20 -4.56 0.35
N VAL A 77 9.01 -4.02 0.08
CA VAL A 77 7.84 -4.14 0.95
C VAL A 77 6.72 -4.89 0.23
N ALA A 78 6.46 -6.12 0.67
CA ALA A 78 5.36 -6.93 0.15
C ALA A 78 4.04 -6.61 0.87
N THR A 79 3.05 -6.14 0.11
CA THR A 79 1.66 -5.92 0.58
C THR A 79 0.66 -6.57 -0.37
N MET A 80 -0.63 -6.50 -0.06
CA MET A 80 -1.70 -7.00 -0.94
C MET A 80 -2.76 -5.93 -1.19
N ASP A 81 -3.07 -5.65 -2.45
CA ASP A 81 -4.18 -4.82 -2.88
C ASP A 81 -5.51 -5.47 -2.46
N ARG A 82 -6.42 -4.63 -2.00
CA ARG A 82 -7.83 -4.98 -1.77
C ARG A 82 -8.49 -5.74 -2.92
N LYS A 83 -8.07 -5.54 -4.17
CA LYS A 83 -8.56 -6.34 -5.33
C LYS A 83 -8.58 -7.84 -5.03
N ALA A 84 -7.66 -8.36 -4.23
CA ALA A 84 -7.59 -9.78 -3.85
C ALA A 84 -8.67 -10.25 -2.85
N PHE A 85 -9.45 -9.34 -2.25
CA PHE A 85 -10.41 -9.62 -1.15
C PHE A 85 -11.87 -9.27 -1.50
N GLY A 86 -12.17 -9.02 -2.78
CA GLY A 86 -13.48 -8.60 -3.25
C GLY A 86 -13.64 -7.08 -3.36
N ARG A 87 -14.54 -6.64 -4.24
CA ARG A 87 -14.67 -5.22 -4.66
C ARG A 87 -15.98 -4.53 -4.28
N ILE A 88 -16.97 -5.29 -3.78
CA ILE A 88 -18.31 -4.77 -3.48
C ILE A 88 -18.21 -3.65 -2.43
N GLY A 89 -18.73 -2.47 -2.76
CA GLY A 89 -18.77 -1.31 -1.85
C GLY A 89 -17.42 -0.59 -1.63
N SER A 90 -16.43 -0.86 -2.48
CA SER A 90 -15.10 -0.21 -2.41
C SER A 90 -14.68 0.43 -3.73
N GLU A 91 -15.64 0.78 -4.58
CA GLU A 91 -15.37 1.54 -5.79
C GLU A 91 -14.66 2.84 -5.43
N ASN A 92 -13.60 3.14 -6.17
CA ASN A 92 -12.74 4.31 -5.97
C ASN A 92 -12.08 4.42 -4.59
N ARG A 93 -11.95 3.32 -3.85
CA ARG A 93 -11.19 3.32 -2.59
C ARG A 93 -9.92 2.49 -2.71
N HIS A 94 -8.80 3.07 -2.30
CA HIS A 94 -7.49 2.49 -2.48
C HIS A 94 -6.95 1.96 -1.16
N PHE A 95 -6.99 0.65 -0.97
CA PHE A 95 -6.52 0.01 0.26
C PHE A 95 -5.44 -1.04 -0.02
N LEU A 96 -4.49 -1.12 0.89
CA LEU A 96 -3.57 -2.25 1.01
C LEU A 96 -3.89 -3.05 2.27
N ARG A 97 -3.57 -4.35 2.25
CA ARG A 97 -3.56 -5.21 3.43
C ARG A 97 -2.13 -5.46 3.85
N LEU A 98 -1.83 -5.21 5.12
CA LEU A 98 -0.54 -5.50 5.73
C LEU A 98 -0.74 -6.42 6.93
N SER A 99 0.17 -7.38 7.10
CA SER A 99 0.24 -8.25 8.28
C SER A 99 1.13 -7.60 9.34
N PHE A 100 0.70 -7.60 10.59
CA PHE A 100 1.54 -7.24 11.74
C PHE A 100 1.97 -8.46 12.57
N ALA A 101 1.88 -9.65 11.97
CA ALA A 101 2.30 -10.91 12.59
C ALA A 101 3.78 -11.23 12.39
N THR A 102 4.65 -10.24 12.57
CA THR A 102 6.12 -10.39 12.54
C THR A 102 6.76 -9.63 13.70
N ASP A 103 8.09 -9.59 13.81
CA ASP A 103 8.81 -8.83 14.83
C ASP A 103 8.68 -7.30 14.66
N LEU A 104 8.97 -6.55 15.72
CA LEU A 104 8.75 -5.10 15.75
C LEU A 104 9.72 -4.34 14.82
N ALA A 105 10.98 -4.79 14.73
CA ALA A 105 11.99 -4.12 13.92
C ALA A 105 11.64 -4.22 12.42
N SER A 106 11.16 -5.39 11.98
CA SER A 106 10.65 -5.57 10.61
C SER A 106 9.44 -4.67 10.31
N LEU A 107 8.56 -4.44 11.28
CA LEU A 107 7.40 -3.56 11.12
C LEU A 107 7.82 -2.09 11.01
N GLU A 108 8.71 -1.63 11.88
CA GLU A 108 9.24 -0.27 11.87
C GLU A 108 9.97 0.03 10.55
N LEU A 109 10.81 -0.91 10.10
CA LEU A 109 11.49 -0.81 8.80
C LEU A 109 10.50 -0.78 7.63
N GLY A 110 9.47 -1.63 7.65
CA GLY A 110 8.43 -1.66 6.63
C GLY A 110 7.67 -0.33 6.54
N ILE A 111 7.28 0.25 7.69
CA ILE A 111 6.61 1.56 7.76
C ILE A 111 7.53 2.66 7.24
N GLN A 112 8.82 2.66 7.62
CA GLN A 112 9.80 3.62 7.14
C GLN A 112 9.93 3.57 5.61
N ARG A 113 10.00 2.36 5.04
CA ARG A 113 10.07 2.17 3.58
C ARG A 113 8.81 2.65 2.87
N ILE A 114 7.63 2.38 3.44
CA ILE A 114 6.36 2.92 2.91
C ILE A 114 6.36 4.45 2.95
N ALA A 115 6.86 5.06 4.04
CA ALA A 115 6.93 6.51 4.18
C ALA A 115 7.90 7.17 3.19
N LEU A 116 8.98 6.48 2.81
CA LEU A 116 9.88 6.93 1.76
C LEU A 116 9.22 6.81 0.39
N ALA A 117 8.62 5.65 0.09
CA ALA A 117 7.93 5.39 -1.17
C ALA A 117 6.76 6.36 -1.40
N SER A 118 6.02 6.73 -0.35
CA SER A 118 4.87 7.64 -0.44
C SER A 118 5.23 9.06 -0.87
N LYS A 119 6.53 9.40 -0.89
CA LYS A 119 7.07 10.70 -1.29
C LYS A 119 7.90 10.61 -2.57
N ASP A 120 8.19 9.40 -3.07
CA ASP A 120 9.07 9.19 -4.22
C ASP A 120 8.31 9.20 -5.54
N ARG A 121 7.90 10.41 -5.93
CA ARG A 121 7.21 10.63 -7.20
C ARG A 121 8.09 10.27 -8.39
N ASP A 122 9.34 10.69 -8.39
CA ASP A 122 10.24 10.47 -9.52
C ASP A 122 10.57 8.99 -9.72
N GLY A 123 10.83 8.25 -8.65
CA GLY A 123 11.05 6.82 -8.69
C GLY A 123 9.79 6.07 -9.11
N PHE A 124 8.60 6.48 -8.65
CA PHE A 124 7.34 5.90 -9.12
C PHE A 124 7.18 6.04 -10.64
N TRP A 125 7.35 7.26 -11.19
CA TRP A 125 7.22 7.46 -12.63
C TRP A 125 8.31 6.78 -13.44
N LYS A 126 9.53 6.65 -12.90
CA LYS A 126 10.56 5.80 -13.50
C LYS A 126 10.12 4.34 -13.57
N PHE A 127 9.60 3.80 -12.47
CA PHE A 127 9.07 2.44 -12.41
C PHE A 127 7.93 2.20 -13.41
N ILE A 128 6.99 3.14 -13.54
CA ILE A 128 5.91 3.07 -14.55
C ILE A 128 6.48 3.06 -15.97
N ARG A 129 7.43 3.94 -16.29
CA ARG A 129 8.04 4.01 -17.63
C ARG A 129 8.81 2.75 -18.02
N GLU A 130 9.39 2.05 -17.05
CA GLU A 130 10.04 0.76 -17.29
C GLU A 130 9.03 -0.32 -17.74
N GLY A 131 7.75 -0.17 -17.39
CA GLY A 131 6.66 -1.02 -17.87
C GLY A 131 6.68 -2.46 -17.34
N LYS A 132 7.64 -2.81 -16.48
CA LYS A 132 7.81 -4.16 -15.92
C LYS A 132 7.07 -4.28 -14.60
N ASN A 133 6.48 -5.45 -14.37
CA ASN A 133 5.85 -5.82 -13.10
C ASN A 133 4.71 -4.90 -12.63
N LEU A 134 3.94 -4.30 -13.56
CA LEU A 134 2.83 -3.39 -13.21
C LEU A 134 1.55 -4.11 -12.73
N TYR A 135 1.54 -5.45 -12.77
CA TYR A 135 0.42 -6.30 -12.36
C TYR A 135 0.92 -7.73 -12.08
N TYR A 136 0.07 -8.51 -11.40
CA TYR A 136 0.16 -9.96 -11.28
C TYR A 136 -0.95 -10.59 -12.14
#